data_AF-A0A8T1QL14-F1
#
_entry.id   AF-A0A8T1QL14-F1
#
_cell.length_a   1.000
_cell.length_b   1.000
_cell.length_c   1.000
_cell.angle_alpha   90.00
_cell.angle_beta   90.00
_cell.angle_gamma   90.00
#
_symmetry.space_group_name_H-M   'P 1'
#
loop_
_entity.id
_entity.type
_entity.pdbx_description
1 polymer ?
#
loop_
_entity_poly.entity_id
_entity_poly.type
_entity_poly.pdbx_seq_one_letter_code
_entity_poly.pdbx_strand_id
1 'polypeptide(L)' 'MVVGKNKRISKGKKGADPFAKKDWYDIKAPSVFTVKNVGKTLVTRN' A
#
# COMPACT_ATOMS: atom_id res chain seq x y z
N MET A 1 17.38 -9.90 10.65
CA MET A 1 16.87 -11.28 10.72
C MET A 1 16.07 -11.42 12.01
N VAL A 2 14.75 -11.65 11.93
CA VAL A 2 13.94 -12.01 13.10
C VAL A 2 14.06 -13.51 13.27
N VAL A 3 14.72 -13.94 14.34
CA VAL A 3 14.78 -15.34 14.78
C VAL A 3 13.76 -15.48 15.90
N GLY A 4 12.55 -15.95 15.57
CA GLY A 4 11.51 -16.05 16.57
C GLY A 4 10.18 -16.57 16.06
N LYS A 5 10.03 -17.90 16.09
CA LYS A 5 8.75 -18.62 16.20
C LYS A 5 7.74 -18.35 15.08
N ASN A 6 7.92 -19.03 13.94
CA ASN A 6 6.84 -19.25 12.99
C ASN A 6 5.78 -20.15 13.64
N LYS A 7 4.74 -19.56 14.25
CA LYS A 7 3.48 -20.25 14.51
C LYS A 7 3.06 -20.90 13.19
N ARG A 8 2.89 -22.21 13.21
CA ARG A 8 2.49 -23.03 12.06
C ARG A 8 1.09 -22.59 11.62
N ILE A 9 1.03 -21.59 10.74
CA ILE A 9 -0.20 -21.16 10.07
C ILE A 9 -0.55 -22.30 9.13
N SER A 10 -1.66 -22.94 9.44
CA SER A 10 -2.28 -24.01 8.67
C SER A 10 -2.37 -23.64 7.19
N LYS A 11 -2.14 -24.65 6.33
CA LYS A 11 -2.31 -24.56 4.87
C LYS A 11 -3.69 -23.99 4.53
N GLY A 12 -3.74 -22.70 4.18
CA GLY A 12 -4.94 -22.04 3.70
C GLY A 12 -4.62 -20.61 3.27
N LYS A 13 -4.16 -20.48 2.01
CA LYS A 13 -3.63 -19.25 1.36
C LYS A 13 -2.34 -18.69 2.01
N LYS A 14 -1.22 -18.86 1.30
CA LYS A 14 -0.08 -17.93 1.43
C LYS A 14 -0.65 -16.52 1.30
N GLY A 15 -0.53 -15.70 2.34
CA GLY A 15 -0.98 -14.32 2.29
C GLY A 15 -0.37 -13.66 1.05
N ALA A 16 -1.21 -13.21 0.14
CA ALA A 16 -0.76 -12.45 -1.02
C ALA A 16 -0.10 -11.16 -0.50
N ASP A 17 0.89 -10.66 -1.24
CA ASP A 17 1.50 -9.38 -0.91
C ASP A 17 0.40 -8.29 -0.83
N PRO A 18 0.31 -7.56 0.29
CA PRO A 18 -0.77 -6.59 0.52
C PRO A 18 -0.71 -5.38 -0.43
N PHE A 19 0.39 -5.20 -1.16
CA PHE A 19 0.59 -4.14 -2.14
C PHE A 19 0.43 -4.61 -3.59
N ALA A 20 0.33 -5.91 -3.85
CA ALA A 20 0.24 -6.46 -5.21
C ALA A 20 -0.95 -5.93 -6.03
N LYS A 21 -2.02 -5.49 -5.36
CA LYS A 21 -3.20 -4.90 -6.00
C LYS A 21 -3.27 -3.37 -5.91
N LYS A 22 -2.27 -2.74 -5.29
CA LYS A 22 -2.24 -1.29 -5.09
C LYS A 22 -1.50 -0.62 -6.25
N ASP A 23 -2.01 0.52 -6.69
CA ASP A 23 -1.36 1.40 -7.66
C ASP A 23 -1.11 2.78 -7.04
N TRP A 24 -0.18 3.52 -7.64
CA TRP A 24 0.17 4.88 -7.24
C TRP A 24 -0.70 5.92 -7.95
N TYR A 25 -1.32 6.79 -7.16
CA TYR A 25 -2.08 7.95 -7.63
C TYR A 25 -1.42 9.23 -7.16
N ASP A 26 -1.40 10.25 -8.02
CA ASP A 26 -0.90 11.58 -7.66
C ASP A 26 -2.02 12.40 -7.01
N ILE A 27 -1.73 13.00 -5.86
CA ILE A 27 -2.65 13.87 -5.13
C ILE A 27 -2.32 15.32 -5.49
N LYS A 28 -3.32 16.02 -6.05
CA LYS A 28 -3.26 17.45 -6.31
C LYS A 28 -4.05 18.24 -5.28
N ALA A 29 -3.46 19.34 -4.80
CA ALA A 29 -4.16 20.29 -3.94
C ALA A 29 -5.13 21.18 -4.75
N PRO A 30 -6.19 21.70 -4.11
CA PRO A 30 -7.09 22.70 -4.72
C PRO A 30 -6.36 23.96 -5.21
N SER A 31 -6.98 24.71 -6.12
CA SER A 31 -6.34 25.86 -6.79
C SER A 31 -5.96 27.02 -5.87
N VAL A 32 -6.48 27.04 -4.64
CA VAL A 32 -6.18 28.05 -3.62
C VAL A 32 -4.74 27.96 -3.09
N PHE A 33 -4.07 26.83 -3.29
CA PHE A 33 -2.70 26.61 -2.83
C PHE A 33 -1.69 26.87 -3.96
N THR A 34 -0.60 27.58 -3.62
CA THR A 34 0.53 27.82 -4.51
C THR A 34 1.24 26.52 -4.90
N VAL A 35 1.35 25.59 -3.95
CA VAL A 35 1.92 24.25 -4.18
C VAL A 35 0.79 23.25 -4.37
N LYS A 36 0.64 22.75 -5.60
CA LYS A 36 -0.41 21.77 -5.95
C LYS A 36 0.06 20.33 -5.89
N ASN A 37 1.37 20.09 -5.87
CA ASN A 37 1.94 18.75 -5.82
C ASN A 37 2.08 18.30 -4.37
N VAL A 38 1.13 17.50 -3.87
CA VAL A 38 1.12 17.06 -2.46
C VAL A 38 1.91 15.77 -2.29
N GLY A 39 1.83 14.86 -3.26
CA GLY A 39 2.55 13.60 -3.25
C GLY A 39 1.79 12.49 -3.97
N LYS A 40 2.24 11.25 -3.79
CA LYS A 40 1.59 10.06 -4.35
C LYS A 40 1.06 9.17 -3.24
N THR A 41 -0.10 8.55 -3.46
CA THR A 41 -0.74 7.61 -2.53
C THR A 41 -1.02 6.27 -3.19
N LEU A 42 -1.08 5.21 -2.38
CA LEU A 42 -1.38 3.85 -2.82
C LEU A 42 -2.88 3.58 -2.69
N VAL A 43 -3.55 3.30 -3.81
CA VAL A 43 -4.98 2.98 -3.85
C VAL A 43 -5.15 1.56 -4.38
N THR A 44 -6.12 0.82 -3.84
CA THR A 44 -6.45 -0.53 -4.31
C THR A 44 -7.19 -0.44 -5.63
N ARG A 45 -6.75 -1.20 -6.64
CA ARG A 45 -7.51 -1.39 -7.89
C ARG A 45 -8.83 -2.10 -7.60
N ASN A 46 -9.94 -1.54 -8.09
CA ASN A 46 -11.26 -2.15 -8.03
C ASN A 46 -11.38 -3.32 -9.01
#